data_AF-A0A7V8JN36-F1
#
_entry.id   AF-A0A7V8JN36-F1
#
_cell.length_a   1.000
_cell.length_b   1.000
_cell.length_c   1.000
_cell.angle_alpha   90.00
_cell.angle_beta   90.00
_cell.angle_gamma   90.00
#
_symmetry.space_group_name_H-M   'P 1'
#
loop_
_entity.id
_entity.type
_entity.pdbx_description
1 polymer ?
#
loop_
_entity_poly.entity_id
_entity_poly.type
_entity_poly.pdbx_seq_one_letter_code
_entity_poly.pdbx_strand_id
1 'polypeptide(L)'
;MAALQQRSIELIREHQSTLIAQWRANLSANGQNDDSRIAARDLDTQVSEFWQLLLPALSTSQALNLHGSEWQGVRHFLEDLSRDRAIKGFSSSETAAFIFSLKRPLFELLQTRHEGSSQALGEQLWAITELLDQLGLQTVKAFQKTREDVIQRQQEEMLELSTPV
;
A
#
# COMPACT_ATOMS: atom_id res chain seq x y z
N MET A 1 -9.27 2.33 18.99
CA MET A 1 -8.63 1.76 17.79
C MET A 1 -7.57 0.79 18.27
N ALA A 2 -7.48 -0.39 17.67
CA ALA A 2 -6.51 -1.39 18.11
C ALA A 2 -5.11 -0.91 17.69
N ALA A 3 -4.17 -0.82 18.64
CA ALA A 3 -2.78 -0.50 18.32
C ALA A 3 -2.00 -1.79 18.09
N LEU A 4 -1.06 -1.77 17.14
CA LEU A 4 -0.09 -2.84 17.02
C LEU A 4 0.82 -2.83 18.25
N GLN A 5 0.97 -3.99 18.86
CA GLN A 5 1.86 -4.16 20.00
C GLN A 5 3.31 -4.14 19.54
N GLN A 6 4.20 -3.63 20.40
CA GLN A 6 5.63 -3.53 20.12
C GLN A 6 6.24 -4.88 19.70
N ARG A 7 5.88 -5.97 20.38
CA ARG A 7 6.32 -7.33 20.03
C ARG A 7 5.93 -7.77 18.61
N SER A 8 4.78 -7.31 18.11
CA SER A 8 4.29 -7.64 16.77
C SER A 8 5.04 -6.83 15.72
N ILE A 9 5.38 -5.58 16.01
CA ILE A 9 6.24 -4.73 15.17
C ILE A 9 7.66 -5.32 15.09
N GLU A 10 8.19 -5.79 16.22
CA GLU A 10 9.50 -6.49 16.28
C GLU A 10 9.47 -7.79 15.47
N LEU A 11 8.40 -8.59 15.59
CA LEU A 11 8.25 -9.80 14.79
C LEU A 11 8.25 -9.51 13.28
N ILE A 12 7.53 -8.48 12.85
CA ILE A 12 7.48 -8.03 11.44
C ILE A 12 8.88 -7.58 10.97
N ARG A 13 9.61 -6.84 11.82
CA ARG A 13 10.99 -6.40 11.55
C ARG A 13 11.94 -7.59 11.39
N GLU A 14 11.88 -8.56 12.30
CA GLU A 14 12.72 -9.75 12.28
C GLU A 14 12.49 -10.60 11.02
N HIS A 15 11.23 -10.70 10.57
CA HIS A 15 10.84 -11.55 9.43
C HIS A 15 10.70 -10.77 8.11
N GLN A 16 11.23 -9.55 8.02
CA GLN A 16 11.06 -8.67 6.87
C GLN A 16 11.44 -9.32 5.52
N SER A 17 12.54 -10.07 5.46
CA SER A 17 13.01 -10.69 4.23
C SER A 17 12.01 -11.74 3.72
N THR A 18 11.46 -12.52 4.65
CA THR A 18 10.44 -13.53 4.36
C THR A 18 9.13 -12.88 3.93
N LEU A 19 8.69 -11.83 4.62
CA LEU A 19 7.47 -11.09 4.27
C LEU A 19 7.58 -10.45 2.88
N ILE A 20 8.70 -9.81 2.56
CA ILE A 20 8.95 -9.23 1.23
C ILE A 20 8.90 -10.32 0.14
N ALA A 21 9.55 -11.46 0.37
CA ALA A 21 9.54 -12.56 -0.58
C ALA A 21 8.12 -13.13 -0.80
N GLN A 22 7.36 -13.36 0.27
CA GLN A 22 5.97 -13.81 0.20
C GLN A 22 5.06 -12.78 -0.46
N TRP A 23 5.28 -11.49 -0.19
CA TRP A 23 4.51 -10.42 -0.81
C TRP A 23 4.74 -10.34 -2.32
N ARG A 24 6.00 -10.44 -2.77
CA ARG A 24 6.34 -10.55 -4.21
C ARG A 24 5.69 -11.76 -4.88
N ALA A 25 5.69 -12.91 -4.19
CA ALA A 25 5.03 -14.11 -4.68
C ALA A 25 3.50 -13.90 -4.84
N ASN A 26 2.85 -13.24 -3.87
CA ASN A 26 1.43 -12.92 -3.95
C ASN A 26 1.10 -11.92 -5.07
N LEU A 27 1.92 -10.89 -5.25
CA LEU A 27 1.78 -9.93 -6.35
C LEU A 27 1.89 -10.63 -7.72
N SER A 28 2.83 -11.58 -7.83
CA SER A 28 2.98 -12.40 -9.03
C SER A 28 1.78 -13.32 -9.26
N ALA A 29 1.29 -14.01 -8.23
CA ALA A 29 0.13 -14.89 -8.32
C ALA A 29 -1.17 -14.13 -8.68
N ASN A 30 -1.25 -12.84 -8.32
CA ASN A 30 -2.35 -11.95 -8.69
C ASN A 30 -2.21 -11.36 -10.11
N GLY A 31 -1.20 -11.78 -10.89
CA GLY A 31 -0.98 -11.35 -12.27
C GLY A 31 -0.30 -9.98 -12.42
N GLN A 32 0.12 -9.31 -11.34
CA GLN A 32 0.78 -7.99 -11.47
C GLN A 32 2.19 -8.07 -12.08
N ASN A 33 2.85 -9.22 -12.00
CA ASN A 33 4.21 -9.40 -12.54
C ASN A 33 4.21 -9.72 -14.04
N ASP A 34 3.11 -10.27 -14.56
CA ASP A 34 2.90 -10.58 -15.98
C ASP A 34 2.19 -9.43 -16.72
N ASP A 35 1.83 -8.37 -16.00
CA ASP A 35 1.19 -7.20 -16.57
C ASP A 35 2.19 -6.33 -17.32
N SER A 36 2.11 -6.35 -18.65
CA SER A 36 2.97 -5.57 -19.54
C SER A 36 3.04 -4.06 -19.25
N ARG A 37 2.07 -3.51 -18.48
CA ARG A 37 2.06 -2.10 -18.07
C ARG A 37 3.11 -1.79 -16.99
N ILE A 38 3.66 -2.78 -16.29
CA ILE A 38 4.67 -2.62 -15.24
C ILE A 38 5.85 -3.55 -15.51
N ALA A 39 7.08 -3.01 -15.50
CA ALA A 39 8.25 -3.88 -15.54
C ALA A 39 8.47 -4.56 -14.19
N ALA A 40 8.79 -5.86 -14.18
CA ALA A 40 9.03 -6.64 -12.94
C ALA A 40 10.04 -5.97 -11.99
N ARG A 41 11.11 -5.36 -12.53
CA ARG A 41 12.12 -4.62 -11.75
C ARG A 41 11.55 -3.41 -11.00
N ASP A 42 10.55 -2.75 -11.60
CA ASP A 42 9.93 -1.56 -11.02
C ASP A 42 9.05 -2.01 -9.84
N LEU A 43 8.35 -3.14 -9.98
CA LEU A 43 7.58 -3.74 -8.89
C LEU A 43 8.47 -4.15 -7.71
N ASP A 44 9.62 -4.77 -7.97
CA ASP A 44 10.60 -5.13 -6.93
C ASP A 44 11.14 -3.90 -6.18
N THR A 45 11.37 -2.82 -6.92
CA THR A 45 11.81 -1.54 -6.35
C THR A 45 10.72 -0.96 -5.46
N GLN A 46 9.48 -0.89 -5.96
CA GLN A 46 8.31 -0.39 -5.23
C GLN A 46 8.03 -1.18 -3.94
N VAL A 47 8.14 -2.50 -3.97
CA VAL A 47 8.00 -3.36 -2.78
C VAL A 47 9.06 -3.01 -1.73
N SER A 48 10.31 -2.87 -2.16
CA SER A 48 11.44 -2.60 -1.26
C SER A 48 11.35 -1.21 -0.65
N GLU A 49 11.04 -0.21 -1.48
CA GLU A 49 10.86 1.18 -1.06
C GLU A 49 9.69 1.33 -0.08
N PHE A 50 8.52 0.77 -0.40
CA PHE A 50 7.38 0.80 0.50
C PHE A 50 7.72 0.20 1.86
N TRP A 51 8.42 -0.93 1.89
CA TRP A 51 8.81 -1.58 3.14
C TRP A 51 9.75 -0.71 3.98
N GLN A 52 10.72 -0.05 3.35
CA GLN A 52 11.66 0.86 4.01
C GLN A 52 10.95 2.09 4.62
N LEU A 53 9.82 2.52 4.05
CA LEU A 53 9.00 3.60 4.57
C LEU A 53 8.02 3.13 5.66
N LEU A 54 7.43 1.95 5.48
CA LEU A 54 6.42 1.40 6.39
C LEU A 54 7.01 1.06 7.76
N LEU A 55 8.15 0.38 7.80
CA LEU A 55 8.69 -0.16 9.04
C LEU A 55 9.08 0.91 10.08
N PRO A 56 9.74 2.03 9.71
CA PRO A 56 9.97 3.15 10.62
C PRO A 56 8.68 3.83 11.09
N ALA A 57 7.68 3.99 10.20
CA ALA A 57 6.39 4.58 10.55
C ALA A 57 5.68 3.75 11.62
N LEU A 58 5.63 2.42 11.43
CA LEU A 58 5.05 1.49 12.41
C LEU A 58 5.74 1.55 13.78
N SER A 59 7.06 1.74 13.81
CA SER A 59 7.84 1.69 15.05
C SER A 59 7.79 2.98 15.86
N THR A 60 7.42 4.09 15.22
CA THR A 60 7.36 5.43 15.85
C THR A 60 5.94 5.77 16.29
N SER A 61 4.95 5.22 15.59
CA SER A 61 3.55 5.57 15.76
C SER A 61 2.90 4.80 16.91
N GLN A 62 2.54 5.48 18.00
CA GLN A 62 1.78 4.86 19.11
C GLN A 62 0.33 4.52 18.73
N ALA A 63 -0.20 5.17 17.69
CA ALA A 63 -1.53 4.91 17.14
C ALA A 63 -1.45 4.76 15.63
N LEU A 64 -2.34 3.99 15.01
CA LEU A 64 -2.41 3.84 13.54
C LEU A 64 -3.09 5.05 12.89
N ASN A 65 -2.56 6.25 13.11
CA ASN A 65 -3.05 7.50 12.53
C ASN A 65 -2.20 7.87 11.31
N LEU A 66 -2.69 7.52 10.12
CA LEU A 66 -2.00 7.83 8.88
C LEU A 66 -1.78 9.32 8.60
N HIS A 67 -2.32 10.26 9.38
CA HIS A 67 -2.08 11.70 9.19
C HIS A 67 -0.84 12.23 9.91
N GLY A 68 -0.21 11.44 10.79
CA GLY A 68 1.01 11.84 11.50
C GLY A 68 2.19 12.07 10.56
N SER A 69 3.20 12.80 11.05
CA SER A 69 4.41 13.12 10.28
C SER A 69 5.22 11.88 9.90
N GLU A 70 5.21 10.85 10.75
CA GLU A 70 5.87 9.57 10.55
C GLU A 70 5.32 8.80 9.34
N TRP A 71 4.06 9.03 8.96
CA TRP A 71 3.42 8.42 7.79
C TRP A 71 3.59 9.25 6.51
N GLN A 72 4.23 10.42 6.58
CA GLN A 72 4.35 11.32 5.43
C GLN A 72 5.02 10.63 4.23
N GLY A 73 6.12 9.91 4.45
CA GLY A 73 6.81 9.18 3.38
C GLY A 73 5.92 8.10 2.75
N VAL A 74 5.21 7.34 3.59
CA VAL A 74 4.26 6.32 3.13
C VAL A 74 3.15 6.93 2.28
N ARG A 75 2.55 8.05 2.72
CA ARG A 75 1.48 8.73 1.96
C ARG A 75 1.97 9.20 0.59
N HIS A 76 3.15 9.83 0.51
CA HIS A 76 3.71 10.27 -0.78
C HIS A 76 3.97 9.10 -1.71
N PHE A 77 4.56 8.00 -1.20
CA PHE A 77 4.77 6.80 -2.00
C PHE A 77 3.45 6.26 -2.58
N LEU A 78 2.38 6.21 -1.78
CA LEU A 78 1.07 5.74 -2.24
C LEU A 78 0.45 6.70 -3.27
N GLU A 79 0.67 8.00 -3.13
CA GLU A 79 0.24 9.01 -4.10
C GLU A 79 0.95 8.85 -5.45
N ASP A 80 2.27 8.66 -5.42
CA ASP A 80 3.08 8.45 -6.63
C ASP A 80 2.76 7.11 -7.31
N LEU A 81 2.60 6.05 -6.52
CA LEU A 81 2.13 4.75 -7.01
C LEU A 81 0.78 4.90 -7.72
N SER A 82 -0.20 5.52 -7.07
CA SER A 82 -1.53 5.71 -7.65
C SER A 82 -1.50 6.58 -8.91
N ARG A 83 -0.65 7.61 -8.95
CA ARG A 83 -0.48 8.46 -10.12
C ARG A 83 0.07 7.68 -11.31
N ASP A 84 1.15 6.92 -11.09
CA ASP A 84 1.78 6.07 -12.09
C ASP A 84 0.76 5.06 -12.67
N ARG A 85 0.01 4.38 -11.78
CA ARG A 85 -1.01 3.41 -12.16
C ARG A 85 -2.17 4.05 -12.94
N ALA A 86 -2.61 5.25 -12.57
CA ALA A 86 -3.66 5.97 -13.29
C ALA A 86 -3.24 6.33 -14.73
N ILE A 87 -2.00 6.78 -14.93
CA ILE A 87 -1.45 7.12 -16.25
C ILE A 87 -1.28 5.86 -17.12
N LYS A 88 -0.87 4.74 -16.51
CA LYS A 88 -0.71 3.45 -17.18
C LYS A 88 -2.02 2.70 -17.45
N GLY A 89 -3.18 3.28 -17.09
CA GLY A 89 -4.48 2.71 -17.40
C GLY A 89 -4.90 1.55 -16.50
N PHE A 90 -4.36 1.46 -15.28
CA PHE A 90 -4.91 0.58 -14.24
C PHE A 90 -6.25 1.13 -13.73
N SER A 91 -6.97 0.31 -12.99
CA SER A 91 -8.10 0.70 -12.14
C SER A 91 -7.63 1.02 -10.71
N SER A 92 -8.48 1.74 -9.96
CA SER A 92 -8.27 1.98 -8.54
C SER A 92 -8.18 0.68 -7.73
N SER A 93 -8.95 -0.34 -8.14
CA SER A 93 -8.97 -1.66 -7.48
C SER A 93 -7.67 -2.42 -7.71
N GLU A 94 -7.13 -2.45 -8.94
CA GLU A 94 -5.83 -3.04 -9.24
C GLU A 94 -4.70 -2.32 -8.48
N THR A 95 -4.81 -0.99 -8.35
CA THR A 95 -3.84 -0.18 -7.58
C THR A 95 -3.88 -0.55 -6.09
N ALA A 96 -5.07 -0.61 -5.48
CA ALA A 96 -5.22 -0.98 -4.08
C ALA A 96 -4.81 -2.45 -3.80
N ALA A 97 -4.92 -3.33 -4.79
CA ALA A 97 -4.49 -4.72 -4.68
C ALA A 97 -2.98 -4.85 -4.38
N PHE A 98 -2.16 -3.86 -4.75
CA PHE A 98 -0.75 -3.80 -4.34
C PHE A 98 -0.63 -3.89 -2.81
N ILE A 99 -1.37 -3.05 -2.07
CA ILE A 99 -1.37 -3.04 -0.61
C ILE A 99 -2.09 -4.25 -0.03
N PHE A 100 -3.25 -4.63 -0.58
CA PHE A 100 -4.03 -5.74 -0.01
C PHE A 100 -3.35 -7.10 -0.16
N SER A 101 -2.47 -7.27 -1.14
CA SER A 101 -1.70 -8.51 -1.29
C SER A 101 -0.70 -8.78 -0.16
N LEU A 102 -0.38 -7.76 0.66
CA LEU A 102 0.44 -7.88 1.88
C LEU A 102 -0.35 -8.45 3.07
N LYS A 103 -1.68 -8.53 2.99
CA LYS A 103 -2.53 -9.01 4.09
C LYS A 103 -2.19 -10.44 4.51
N ARG A 104 -2.11 -11.35 3.54
CA ARG A 104 -1.88 -12.78 3.80
C ARG A 104 -0.53 -13.06 4.47
N PRO A 105 0.62 -12.54 3.99
CA PRO A 105 1.92 -12.73 4.64
C PRO A 105 1.94 -12.24 6.08
N LEU A 106 1.37 -11.05 6.35
CA LEU A 106 1.29 -10.50 7.70
C LEU A 106 0.42 -11.36 8.63
N PHE A 107 -0.72 -11.83 8.12
CA PHE A 107 -1.63 -12.68 8.88
C PHE A 107 -0.98 -14.02 9.24
N GLU A 108 -0.34 -14.66 8.27
CA GLU A 108 0.36 -15.93 8.47
C GLU A 108 1.47 -15.77 9.52
N LEU A 109 2.28 -14.71 9.44
CA LEU A 109 3.32 -14.42 10.43
C LEU A 109 2.77 -14.18 11.84
N LEU A 110 1.68 -13.43 11.99
CA LEU A 110 1.10 -13.21 13.32
C LEU A 110 0.55 -14.50 13.93
N GLN A 111 -0.03 -15.38 13.10
CA GLN A 111 -0.57 -16.65 13.59
C GLN A 111 0.53 -17.54 14.18
N THR A 112 1.74 -17.58 13.61
CA THR A 112 2.84 -18.43 14.12
C THR A 112 3.34 -18.02 15.51
N ARG A 113 3.12 -16.78 15.96
CA ARG A 113 3.63 -16.28 17.25
C ARG A 113 2.59 -16.28 18.36
N HIS A 114 1.31 -16.32 18.02
CA HIS A 114 0.20 -16.19 18.98
C HIS A 114 -0.52 -17.51 19.30
N GLU A 115 0.13 -18.66 19.13
CA GLU A 115 -0.43 -20.01 19.36
C GLU A 115 -1.01 -20.25 20.77
N GLY A 116 -0.84 -19.33 21.73
CA GLY A 116 -1.36 -19.42 23.10
C GLY A 116 -2.39 -18.36 23.53
N SER A 117 -2.80 -17.40 22.67
CA SER A 117 -3.82 -16.40 23.04
C SER A 117 -4.62 -15.90 21.83
N SER A 118 -5.80 -16.52 21.62
CA SER A 118 -6.72 -16.17 20.53
C SER A 118 -7.21 -14.73 20.62
N GLN A 119 -7.40 -14.19 21.83
CA GLN A 119 -7.80 -12.79 22.02
C GLN A 119 -6.70 -11.83 21.55
N ALA A 120 -5.45 -12.05 21.99
CA ALA A 120 -4.35 -11.19 21.59
C ALA A 120 -4.09 -11.26 20.08
N LEU A 121 -4.20 -12.47 19.47
CA LEU A 121 -4.14 -12.61 18.01
C LEU A 121 -5.23 -11.79 17.32
N GLY A 122 -6.48 -11.90 17.79
CA GLY A 122 -7.61 -11.15 17.23
C GLY A 122 -7.39 -9.64 17.25
N GLU A 123 -6.89 -9.10 18.36
CA GLU A 123 -6.56 -7.67 18.48
C GLU A 123 -5.47 -7.23 17.49
N GLN A 124 -4.43 -8.04 17.28
CA GLN A 124 -3.35 -7.72 16.35
C GLN A 124 -3.78 -7.85 14.88
N LEU A 125 -4.57 -8.88 14.54
CA LEU A 125 -5.16 -9.02 13.20
C LEU A 125 -6.13 -7.88 12.87
N TRP A 126 -6.89 -7.40 13.87
CA TRP A 126 -7.75 -6.24 13.73
C TRP A 126 -6.93 -4.98 13.42
N ALA A 127 -5.88 -4.72 14.21
CA ALA A 127 -5.00 -3.57 14.02
C ALA A 127 -4.34 -3.55 12.62
N ILE A 128 -3.81 -4.67 12.14
CA ILE A 128 -3.25 -4.76 10.78
C ILE A 128 -4.31 -4.61 9.70
N THR A 129 -5.53 -5.11 9.93
CA THR A 129 -6.62 -4.92 8.97
C THR A 129 -6.97 -3.44 8.85
N GLU A 130 -7.19 -2.75 9.97
CA GLU A 130 -7.46 -1.31 9.97
C GLU A 130 -6.35 -0.51 9.28
N LEU A 131 -5.08 -0.88 9.49
CA LEU A 131 -3.95 -0.26 8.81
C LEU A 131 -3.99 -0.48 7.29
N LEU A 132 -4.11 -1.73 6.85
CA LEU A 132 -4.09 -2.07 5.41
C LEU A 132 -5.29 -1.45 4.69
N ASP A 133 -6.46 -1.41 5.33
CA ASP A 133 -7.66 -0.78 4.79
C ASP A 133 -7.46 0.73 4.62
N GLN A 134 -6.86 1.40 5.60
CA GLN A 134 -6.54 2.83 5.49
C GLN A 134 -5.51 3.11 4.38
N LEU A 135 -4.47 2.29 4.26
CA LEU A 135 -3.45 2.43 3.21
C LEU A 135 -4.05 2.17 1.82
N GLY A 136 -4.85 1.13 1.66
CA GLY A 136 -5.57 0.84 0.41
C GLY A 136 -6.58 1.94 0.06
N LEU A 137 -7.26 2.53 1.05
CA LEU A 137 -8.14 3.67 0.81
C LEU A 137 -7.36 4.91 0.37
N GLN A 138 -6.16 5.15 0.93
CA GLN A 138 -5.28 6.24 0.51
C GLN A 138 -4.88 6.08 -0.96
N THR A 139 -4.57 4.86 -1.42
CA THR A 139 -4.27 4.64 -2.85
C THR A 139 -5.48 4.95 -3.73
N VAL A 140 -6.68 4.52 -3.34
CA VAL A 140 -7.91 4.78 -4.10
C VAL A 140 -8.19 6.29 -4.20
N LYS A 141 -8.07 7.03 -3.10
CA LYS A 141 -8.26 8.49 -3.08
C LYS A 141 -7.28 9.21 -4.00
N ALA A 142 -6.00 8.87 -3.91
CA ALA A 142 -4.97 9.45 -4.76
C ALA A 142 -5.18 9.13 -6.25
N PHE A 143 -5.64 7.90 -6.54
CA PHE A 143 -5.95 7.47 -7.90
C PHE A 143 -7.13 8.29 -8.48
N GLN A 144 -8.22 8.44 -7.72
CA GLN A 144 -9.39 9.22 -8.13
C GLN A 144 -9.02 10.67 -8.42
N LYS A 145 -8.30 11.31 -7.49
CA LYS A 145 -7.81 12.68 -7.66
C LYS A 145 -6.97 12.82 -8.93
N THR A 146 -6.04 11.90 -9.17
CA THR A 146 -5.20 11.94 -10.38
C THR A 146 -6.04 11.84 -11.66
N ARG A 147 -7.06 10.98 -11.67
CA ARG A 147 -7.97 10.85 -12.83
C ARG A 147 -8.75 12.13 -13.08
N GLU A 148 -9.25 12.78 -12.02
CA GLU A 148 -9.93 14.07 -12.10
C GLU A 148 -9.01 15.16 -12.65
N ASP A 149 -7.78 15.28 -12.12
CA ASP A 149 -6.77 16.25 -12.58
C ASP A 149 -6.44 16.06 -14.07
N VAL A 150 -6.31 14.81 -14.53
CA VAL A 150 -6.05 14.49 -15.95
C VAL A 150 -7.24 14.89 -16.83
N ILE A 151 -8.46 14.57 -16.41
CA ILE A 151 -9.68 14.93 -17.16
C ILE A 151 -9.82 16.45 -17.25
N GLN A 152 -9.62 17.17 -16.15
CA GLN A 152 -9.70 18.62 -16.12
C GLN A 152 -8.70 19.25 -17.09
N ARG A 153 -7.43 18.80 -17.05
CA ARG A 153 -6.40 19.29 -17.97
C ARG A 153 -6.75 19.01 -19.44
N GLN A 154 -7.26 17.81 -19.74
CA GLN A 154 -7.71 17.47 -21.10
C GLN A 154 -8.86 18.37 -21.57
N GLN A 155 -9.78 18.74 -20.68
CA GLN A 155 -10.87 19.68 -21.01
C GLN A 155 -10.35 21.09 -21.29
N GLU A 156 -9.38 21.57 -20.51
CA GLU A 156 -8.73 22.86 -20.72
C GLU A 156 -8.02 22.91 -22.09
N GLU A 157 -7.24 21.86 -22.42
CA GLU A 157 -6.55 21.75 -23.72
C GLU A 157 -7.54 21.70 -24.90
N MET A 158 -8.69 21.04 -24.76
CA MET A 158 -9.74 21.05 -25.80
C MET A 158 -10.38 22.43 -26.01
N LEU A 159 -10.54 23.23 -24.95
CA LEU A 159 -11.08 24.59 -25.04
C LEU A 159 -10.12 25.51 -25.78
N GLU A 160 -8.82 25.43 -25.48
CA GLU A 160 -7.76 26.21 -26.14
C GLU A 160 -7.65 25.88 -27.64
N LEU A 161 -7.83 24.61 -28.02
CA LEU A 161 -7.84 24.18 -29.42
C LEU A 161 -9.12 24.57 -30.17
N SER A 162 -10.22 24.82 -29.46
CA SER A 162 -11.54 25.12 -30.05
C SER A 162 -11.81 26.61 -30.22
N THR A 163 -10.99 27.50 -29.65
CA THR A 163 -11.04 28.94 -29.92
C THR A 163 -10.27 29.26 -31.20
N PRO A 164 -10.93 29.55 -32.33
CA PRO A 164 -10.22 29.86 -33.57
C PRO A 164 -9.55 31.23 -33.46
N VAL A 165 -8.33 31.33 -33.99
CA VAL A 165 -7.64 32.62 -34.27
C VAL A 165 -8.35 33.33 -35.41
#